data_AF-A0A972SQX4-F1
#
_entry.id   AF-A0A972SQX4-F1
#
_cell.length_a   1.000
_cell.length_b   1.000
_cell.length_c   1.000
_cell.angle_alpha   90.00
_cell.angle_beta   90.00
_cell.angle_gamma   90.00
#
_symmetry.space_group_name_H-M   'P 1'
#
loop_
_entity.id
_entity.type
_entity.pdbx_description
1 polymer ?
#
loop_
_entity_poly.entity_id
_entity_poly.type
_entity_poly.pdbx_seq_one_letter_code
_entity_poly.pdbx_strand_id
1 'polypeptide(L)'
;MATYQESISDAITQRTTAIQNAGIYPGDHPLVLTHIRDAHEQLKHLMSIRLDTTILLLGEHLTVDNRPLLLAGATESALIRILRKRSIERITFLRGLPFAQLEAFVRNLSDPEAVSIHSMP
;
A
#
# COMPACT_ATOMS: atom_id res chain seq x y z
N MET A 1 20.76 -5.62 -10.57
CA MET A 1 19.35 -6.05 -10.41
C MET A 1 18.98 -5.74 -8.98
N ALA A 2 18.01 -4.84 -8.75
CA ALA A 2 17.50 -4.61 -7.40
C ALA A 2 16.86 -5.90 -6.88
N THR A 3 17.07 -6.21 -5.62
CA THR A 3 16.46 -7.36 -4.97
C THR A 3 14.94 -7.15 -4.87
N TYR A 4 14.17 -8.25 -4.80
CA TYR A 4 12.72 -8.17 -4.61
C TYR A 4 12.34 -7.35 -3.35
N GLN A 5 13.17 -7.46 -2.30
CA GLN A 5 13.05 -6.71 -1.04
C GLN A 5 13.18 -5.18 -1.25
N GLU A 6 14.19 -4.73 -1.99
CA GLU A 6 14.34 -3.30 -2.32
C GLU A 6 13.15 -2.81 -3.17
N SER A 7 12.74 -3.62 -4.16
CA SER A 7 11.64 -3.26 -5.06
C SER A 7 10.30 -3.12 -4.33
N ILE A 8 10.06 -3.95 -3.31
CA ILE A 8 8.83 -3.84 -2.51
C ILE A 8 8.89 -2.68 -1.53
N SER A 9 10.03 -2.44 -0.90
CA SER A 9 10.20 -1.32 0.02
C SER A 9 9.98 0.02 -0.68
N ASP A 10 10.51 0.18 -1.89
CA ASP A 10 10.30 1.38 -2.72
C ASP A 10 8.82 1.55 -3.07
N ALA A 11 8.16 0.47 -3.52
CA ALA A 11 6.75 0.49 -3.91
C ALA A 11 5.80 0.80 -2.73
N ILE A 12 6.16 0.38 -1.52
CA ILE A 12 5.41 0.65 -0.27
C ILE A 12 5.64 2.10 0.16
N THR A 13 6.88 2.58 0.08
CA THR A 13 7.24 3.94 0.47
C THR A 13 6.49 4.95 -0.38
N GLN A 14 6.52 4.78 -1.69
CA GLN A 14 5.84 5.67 -2.62
C GLN A 14 4.31 5.65 -2.43
N ARG A 15 3.74 4.49 -2.09
CA ARG A 15 2.32 4.38 -1.71
C ARG A 15 1.98 5.09 -0.42
N THR A 16 2.82 4.97 0.59
CA THR A 16 2.60 5.62 1.88
C THR A 16 2.64 7.14 1.71
N THR A 17 3.59 7.64 0.91
CA THR A 17 3.64 9.05 0.52
C THR A 17 2.38 9.47 -0.25
N ALA A 18 1.90 8.65 -1.19
CA ALA A 18 0.65 8.91 -1.92
C ALA A 18 -0.55 9.02 -0.97
N ILE A 19 -0.68 8.09 -0.01
CA ILE A 19 -1.77 8.05 0.97
C ILE A 19 -1.72 9.28 1.89
N GLN A 20 -0.53 9.66 2.36
CA GLN A 20 -0.31 10.85 3.17
C GLN A 20 -0.68 12.13 2.42
N ASN A 21 -0.26 12.26 1.16
CA ASN A 21 -0.60 13.40 0.31
C ASN A 21 -2.10 13.43 -0.02
N ALA A 22 -2.73 12.29 -0.24
CA ALA A 22 -4.17 12.17 -0.44
C ALA A 22 -5.00 12.49 0.81
N GLY A 23 -4.41 12.49 2.00
CA GLY A 23 -5.06 13.01 3.21
C GLY A 23 -5.04 14.54 3.30
N ILE A 24 -4.21 15.21 2.49
CA ILE A 24 -4.06 16.68 2.44
C ILE A 24 -4.91 17.27 1.32
N TYR A 25 -5.07 16.54 0.22
CA TYR A 25 -5.83 16.98 -0.96
C TYR A 25 -7.16 16.23 -1.09
N PRO A 26 -8.21 16.84 -1.66
CA PRO A 26 -9.44 16.13 -2.01
C PRO A 26 -9.14 14.92 -2.90
N GLY A 27 -9.91 13.85 -2.76
CA GLY A 27 -9.67 12.58 -3.47
C GLY A 27 -9.58 12.68 -5.00
N ASP A 28 -10.12 13.74 -5.60
CA ASP A 28 -10.10 13.99 -7.04
C ASP A 28 -8.95 14.89 -7.51
N HIS A 29 -7.99 15.19 -6.62
CA HIS A 29 -6.85 16.01 -6.98
C HIS A 29 -5.91 15.28 -7.98
N PRO A 30 -5.54 15.89 -9.12
CA PRO A 30 -4.72 15.25 -10.16
C PRO A 30 -3.39 14.67 -9.66
N LEU A 31 -2.82 15.28 -8.61
CA LEU A 31 -1.60 14.80 -7.95
C LEU A 31 -1.80 13.43 -7.28
N VAL A 32 -2.94 13.21 -6.64
CA VAL A 32 -3.28 11.93 -5.99
C VAL A 32 -3.41 10.83 -7.04
N LEU A 33 -4.14 11.11 -8.13
CA LEU A 33 -4.29 10.18 -9.26
C LEU A 33 -2.93 9.82 -9.90
N THR A 34 -2.03 10.80 -10.03
CA THR A 34 -0.68 10.58 -10.55
C THR A 34 0.11 9.64 -9.65
N HIS A 35 0.10 9.88 -8.33
CA HIS A 35 0.78 9.01 -7.37
C HIS A 35 0.21 7.59 -7.34
N ILE A 36 -1.11 7.42 -7.45
CA ILE A 36 -1.76 6.10 -7.52
C ILE A 36 -1.35 5.37 -8.80
N ARG A 37 -1.24 6.09 -9.92
CA ARG A 37 -0.81 5.51 -11.20
C ARG A 37 0.64 5.04 -11.15
N ASP A 38 1.53 5.85 -10.60
CA ASP A 38 2.94 5.48 -10.48
C ASP A 38 3.10 4.26 -9.55
N ALA A 39 2.34 4.22 -8.45
CA ALA A 39 2.26 3.07 -7.57
C ALA A 39 1.71 1.81 -8.26
N HIS A 40 0.75 1.96 -9.16
CA HIS A 40 0.18 0.84 -9.94
C HIS A 40 1.21 0.24 -10.89
N GLU A 41 1.93 1.08 -11.64
CA GLU A 41 2.96 0.61 -12.57
C GLU A 41 4.12 -0.07 -11.83
N GLN A 42 4.54 0.44 -10.67
CA GLN A 42 5.53 -0.24 -9.83
C GLN A 42 5.02 -1.59 -9.31
N LEU A 43 3.77 -1.67 -8.87
CA LEU A 43 3.17 -2.93 -8.44
C LEU A 43 3.13 -3.94 -9.59
N LYS A 44 2.75 -3.48 -10.78
CA LYS A 44 2.71 -4.29 -11.99
C LYS A 44 4.10 -4.81 -12.37
N HIS A 45 5.13 -3.99 -12.22
CA HIS A 45 6.53 -4.41 -12.39
C HIS A 45 6.91 -5.48 -11.36
N LEU A 46 6.61 -5.26 -10.07
CA LEU A 46 6.88 -6.22 -9.01
C LEU A 46 6.13 -7.56 -9.24
N MET A 47 4.91 -7.49 -9.75
CA MET A 47 4.06 -8.64 -10.09
C MET A 47 4.39 -9.30 -11.43
N SER A 48 5.30 -8.72 -12.22
CA SER A 48 5.90 -9.44 -13.34
C SER A 48 6.87 -10.52 -12.85
N ILE A 49 7.39 -10.36 -11.62
CA ILE A 49 8.33 -11.26 -10.98
C ILE A 49 7.61 -12.29 -10.10
N ARG A 50 6.45 -11.94 -9.52
CA ARG A 50 5.66 -12.81 -8.62
C ARG A 50 4.16 -12.74 -8.86
N LEU A 51 3.45 -13.85 -8.60
CA LEU A 51 2.00 -13.95 -8.79
C LEU A 51 1.21 -13.19 -7.72
N ASP A 52 1.75 -13.10 -6.52
CA ASP A 52 1.16 -12.39 -5.40
C ASP A 52 2.23 -11.86 -4.43
N THR A 53 1.79 -10.93 -3.61
CA THR A 53 2.60 -10.31 -2.57
C THR A 53 1.71 -10.07 -1.35
N THR A 54 2.05 -10.69 -0.22
CA THR A 54 1.33 -10.48 1.04
C THR A 54 2.19 -9.67 2.01
N ILE A 55 1.61 -8.60 2.54
CA ILE A 55 2.13 -7.83 3.67
C ILE A 55 1.33 -8.21 4.91
N LEU A 56 2.02 -8.49 6.00
CA LEU A 56 1.43 -8.76 7.30
C LEU A 56 1.90 -7.71 8.31
N LEU A 57 0.96 -7.22 9.12
CA LEU A 57 1.24 -6.43 10.30
C LEU A 57 1.35 -7.38 11.50
N LEU A 58 2.55 -7.44 12.10
CA LEU A 58 2.83 -8.24 13.29
C LEU A 58 3.26 -7.32 14.43
N GLY A 59 2.34 -6.99 15.32
CA GLY A 59 2.57 -6.00 16.37
C GLY A 59 2.87 -4.61 15.77
N GLU A 60 4.11 -4.15 15.91
CA GLU A 60 4.59 -2.86 15.38
C GLU A 60 5.56 -3.04 14.20
N HIS A 61 5.50 -4.19 13.51
CA HIS A 61 6.39 -4.47 12.38
C HIS A 61 5.61 -4.95 11.17
N LEU A 62 6.05 -4.52 9.98
CA LEU A 62 5.56 -5.04 8.72
C LEU A 62 6.45 -6.16 8.21
N THR A 63 5.84 -7.21 7.68
CA THR A 63 6.57 -8.33 7.08
C THR A 63 6.02 -8.66 5.70
N VAL A 64 6.91 -9.13 4.82
CA VAL A 64 6.60 -9.69 3.50
C VAL A 64 7.36 -11.00 3.37
N ASP A 65 6.67 -12.07 2.96
CA ASP A 65 7.23 -13.43 2.85
C ASP A 65 8.00 -13.90 4.09
N ASN A 66 7.42 -13.67 5.27
CA ASN A 66 8.02 -13.96 6.58
C ASN A 66 9.36 -13.25 6.84
N ARG A 67 9.65 -12.15 6.12
CA ARG A 67 10.81 -11.29 6.38
C ARG A 67 10.36 -9.89 6.76
N PRO A 68 11.04 -9.21 7.69
CA PRO A 68 10.79 -7.80 7.96
C PRO A 68 10.85 -6.99 6.67
N LEU A 69 9.87 -6.11 6.49
CA LEU A 69 9.84 -5.17 5.39
C LEU A 69 10.67 -3.95 5.79
N LEU A 70 11.82 -3.76 5.12
CA LEU A 70 12.75 -2.69 5.46
C LEU A 70 12.27 -1.37 4.85
N LEU A 71 11.60 -0.53 5.63
CA LEU A 71 11.15 0.80 5.22
C LEU A 71 11.91 1.89 6.00
N ALA A 72 11.89 3.12 5.50
CA ALA A 72 12.27 4.26 6.31
C ALA A 72 11.32 4.40 7.51
N GLY A 73 11.84 4.60 8.72
CA GLY A 73 11.05 4.49 9.97
C GLY A 73 9.80 5.38 10.05
N ALA A 74 9.83 6.58 9.44
CA ALA A 74 8.66 7.45 9.36
C ALA A 74 7.55 6.90 8.44
N THR A 75 7.95 6.23 7.36
CA THR A 75 7.05 5.57 6.40
C THR A 75 6.42 4.33 7.03
N GLU A 76 7.22 3.50 7.68
CA GLU A 76 6.74 2.30 8.37
C GLU A 76 5.71 2.67 9.44
N SER A 77 6.04 3.62 10.31
CA SER A 77 5.17 4.07 11.39
C SER A 77 3.84 4.64 10.87
N ALA A 78 3.89 5.40 9.77
CA ALA A 78 2.69 5.96 9.17
C ALA A 78 1.78 4.86 8.59
N LEU A 79 2.37 3.90 7.86
CA LEU A 79 1.62 2.78 7.29
C LEU A 79 1.01 1.91 8.40
N ILE A 80 1.77 1.54 9.42
CA ILE A 80 1.28 0.80 10.59
C ILE A 80 0.08 1.53 11.22
N ARG A 81 0.19 2.84 11.44
CA ARG A 81 -0.90 3.65 12.00
C ARG A 81 -2.16 3.59 11.15
N ILE A 82 -2.02 3.69 9.82
CA ILE A 82 -3.13 3.62 8.86
C ILE A 82 -3.80 2.23 8.94
N LEU A 83 -3.01 1.15 8.90
CA LEU A 83 -3.52 -0.21 8.94
C LEU A 83 -4.24 -0.52 10.26
N ARG A 84 -3.66 -0.11 11.40
CA ARG A 84 -4.26 -0.30 12.73
C ARG A 84 -5.57 0.47 12.88
N LYS A 85 -5.64 1.72 12.42
CA LYS A 85 -6.87 2.53 12.46
C LYS A 85 -8.03 1.83 11.74
N ARG A 86 -7.73 1.00 10.74
CA ARG A 86 -8.70 0.25 9.92
C ARG A 86 -8.85 -1.22 10.32
N SER A 87 -8.18 -1.67 11.39
CA SER A 87 -8.12 -3.09 11.78
C SER A 87 -7.64 -4.02 10.66
N ILE A 88 -6.72 -3.54 9.82
CA ILE A 88 -6.13 -4.33 8.73
C ILE A 88 -4.83 -4.97 9.24
N GLU A 89 -4.81 -6.31 9.30
CA GLU A 89 -3.63 -7.08 9.70
C GLU A 89 -2.89 -7.70 8.51
N ARG A 90 -3.59 -7.85 7.37
CA ARG A 90 -3.07 -8.51 6.17
C ARG A 90 -3.54 -7.80 4.92
N ILE A 91 -2.61 -7.54 4.01
CA ILE A 91 -2.89 -7.06 2.66
C ILE A 91 -2.23 -8.01 1.67
N THR A 92 -3.01 -8.56 0.75
CA THR A 92 -2.49 -9.37 -0.35
C THR A 92 -2.78 -8.67 -1.68
N PHE A 93 -1.72 -8.38 -2.43
CA PHE A 93 -1.82 -7.90 -3.80
C PHE A 93 -1.69 -9.11 -4.74
N LEU A 94 -2.63 -9.23 -5.69
CA LEU A 94 -2.63 -10.28 -6.72
C LEU A 94 -2.26 -9.74 -8.10
N ARG A 95 -1.51 -10.52 -8.88
CA ARG A 95 -1.15 -10.17 -10.26
C ARG A 95 -2.40 -9.88 -11.08
N GLY A 96 -2.34 -8.79 -11.84
CA GLY A 96 -3.49 -8.32 -12.62
C GLY A 96 -4.43 -7.41 -11.85
N LEU A 97 -4.06 -6.95 -10.64
CA LEU A 97 -4.81 -5.94 -9.89
C LEU A 97 -5.20 -4.75 -10.80
N PRO A 98 -6.50 -4.49 -11.01
CA PRO A 98 -6.93 -3.35 -11.81
C PRO A 98 -6.58 -2.02 -11.14
N PHE A 99 -6.25 -1.01 -11.94
CA PHE A 99 -5.98 0.34 -11.44
C PHE A 99 -7.13 0.88 -10.57
N ALA A 100 -8.38 0.70 -11.01
CA ALA A 100 -9.57 1.13 -10.27
C ALA A 100 -9.69 0.47 -8.87
N GLN A 101 -9.23 -0.77 -8.71
CA GLN A 101 -9.22 -1.44 -7.40
C GLN A 101 -8.13 -0.87 -6.49
N LEU A 102 -6.94 -0.58 -7.05
CA LEU A 102 -5.88 0.07 -6.30
C LEU A 102 -6.28 1.50 -5.89
N GLU A 103 -6.93 2.24 -6.78
CA GLU A 103 -7.46 3.56 -6.50
C GLU A 103 -8.49 3.53 -5.38
N ALA A 104 -9.49 2.64 -5.47
CA ALA A 104 -10.49 2.48 -4.42
C ALA A 104 -9.85 2.10 -3.07
N PHE A 105 -8.85 1.21 -3.08
CA PHE A 105 -8.10 0.84 -1.88
C PHE A 105 -7.37 2.05 -1.27
N VAL A 106 -6.66 2.84 -2.06
CA VAL A 106 -5.94 4.03 -1.58
C VAL A 106 -6.92 5.07 -1.02
N ARG A 107 -8.02 5.36 -1.73
CA ARG A 107 -9.05 6.30 -1.27
C ARG A 107 -9.66 5.87 0.06
N ASN A 108 -10.00 4.58 0.17
CA ASN A 108 -10.52 4.00 1.41
C ASN A 108 -9.52 4.07 2.57
N LEU A 109 -8.21 3.97 2.31
CA LEU A 109 -7.20 4.15 3.35
C LEU A 109 -7.00 5.62 3.73
N SER A 110 -7.14 6.55 2.79
CA SER A 110 -6.98 7.99 3.01
C SER A 110 -8.17 8.66 3.69
N ASP A 111 -9.38 8.12 3.57
CA ASP A 111 -10.60 8.76 4.11
C ASP A 111 -10.64 8.73 5.65
N PRO A 112 -10.48 9.87 6.36
CA PRO A 112 -10.42 9.88 7.82
C PRO A 112 -11.65 9.26 8.53
N GLU A 113 -12.80 9.12 7.86
CA GLU A 113 -14.07 8.62 8.38
C GLU A 113 -14.51 7.25 7.85
N ALA A 114 -13.82 6.65 6.86
CA ALA A 114 -14.26 5.36 6.30
C ALA A 114 -14.31 4.21 7.35
N VAL A 115 -15.51 3.74 7.63
CA VAL A 115 -15.77 2.63 8.57
C VAL A 115 -15.14 1.33 8.05
N SER A 116 -14.62 0.51 8.98
CA SER A 116 -13.91 -0.75 8.77
C SER A 116 -14.36 -1.56 7.56
N ILE A 117 -13.40 -1.95 6.71
CA ILE A 117 -13.67 -2.74 5.50
C ILE A 117 -13.50 -4.22 5.83
N HIS A 118 -14.59 -4.97 5.72
CA HIS A 118 -14.56 -6.44 5.68
C HIS A 118 -14.49 -6.86 4.22
N SER A 119 -13.64 -7.83 3.90
CA SER A 119 -13.63 -8.47 2.58
C SER A 119 -15.04 -9.00 2.28
N MET A 120 -15.65 -8.57 1.18
CA MET A 120 -16.87 -9.21 0.70
C MET A 120 -16.52 -10.62 0.16
N PRO A 121 -17.40 -11.61 0.39
CA PRO A 121 -17.18 -13.01 0.02
C PRO A 121 -17.09 -13.25 -1.49
#